data_AF-A0A3S4J0B6-F1
#
_entry.id   AF-A0A3S4J0B6-F1
#
_cell.length_a   1.000
_cell.length_b   1.000
_cell.length_c   1.000
_cell.angle_alpha   90.00
_cell.angle_beta   90.00
_cell.angle_gamma   90.00
#
_symmetry.space_group_name_H-M   'P 1'
#
loop_
_entity.id
_entity.type
_entity.pdbx_description
1 polymer ?
#
loop_
_entity_poly.entity_id
_entity_poly.type
_entity_poly.pdbx_seq_one_letter_code
_entity_poly.pdbx_strand_id
1 'polypeptide(L)'
;MPLPPLLSGITRVARARLHNRRGPGVLQEYRDIIKLLGRQSIAPADSGWVFRLTPFVMVGVMLTIATALPVVTVGSPLPQLGDLITLIYLFAIARFFFSIAGLDTGSPFTAIGASREAMLGVLVEPILLLGLWVAAQVAGSTHISNIADTIYHWPVARSIR
;
A
#
# COMPACT_ATOMS: atom_id res chain seq x y z
N MET A 1 12.34 2.75 -11.65
CA MET A 1 12.63 4.17 -11.32
C MET A 1 12.33 4.37 -9.84
N PRO A 2 13.25 4.90 -9.01
CA PRO A 2 13.10 4.93 -7.55
C PRO A 2 12.19 6.07 -7.07
N LEU A 3 11.01 6.26 -7.68
CA LEU A 3 10.08 7.35 -7.32
C LEU A 3 9.62 7.37 -5.85
N PRO A 4 9.35 6.24 -5.17
CA PRO A 4 8.68 6.27 -3.87
C PRO A 4 9.44 7.04 -2.76
N PRO A 5 10.76 6.83 -2.54
CA PRO A 5 11.53 7.60 -1.55
C PRO A 5 11.70 9.08 -1.93
N LEU A 6 11.68 9.41 -3.23
CA LEU A 6 11.73 10.79 -3.66
C LEU A 6 10.44 11.53 -3.26
N LEU A 7 9.28 10.92 -3.53
CA LEU A 7 7.98 11.49 -3.18
C LEU A 7 7.85 11.64 -1.67
N SER A 8 8.21 10.63 -0.89
CA SER A 8 8.16 10.74 0.57
C SER A 8 9.11 11.83 1.10
N GLY A 9 10.33 11.96 0.54
CA GLY A 9 11.24 13.06 0.83
C GLY A 9 10.63 14.46 0.55
N ILE A 10 9.96 14.61 -0.60
CA ILE A 10 9.25 15.85 -0.96
C ILE A 10 8.13 16.14 0.04
N THR A 11 7.31 15.15 0.41
CA THR A 11 6.20 15.35 1.37
C THR A 11 6.70 15.75 2.76
N ARG A 12 7.85 15.21 3.21
CA ARG A 12 8.48 15.62 4.48
C ARG A 12 8.94 17.07 4.45
N VAL A 13 9.53 17.51 3.33
CA VAL A 13 9.91 18.92 3.13
C VAL A 13 8.69 19.82 3.09
N ALA A 14 7.64 19.44 2.35
CA ALA A 14 6.40 20.18 2.27
C ALA A 14 5.75 20.33 3.66
N ARG A 15 5.62 19.22 4.40
CA ARG A 15 5.10 19.22 5.78
C ARG A 15 5.94 20.10 6.70
N ALA A 16 7.27 20.07 6.58
CA ALA A 16 8.14 20.91 7.40
C ALA A 16 7.93 22.41 7.11
N ARG A 17 7.82 22.78 5.83
CA ARG A 17 7.51 24.17 5.45
C ARG A 17 6.16 24.64 5.98
N LEU A 18 5.14 23.78 5.97
CA LEU A 18 3.82 24.07 6.56
C LEU A 18 3.89 24.32 8.08
N HIS A 19 4.79 23.63 8.79
CA HIS A 19 5.04 23.86 10.22
C HIS A 19 6.09 24.95 10.47
N ASN A 20 6.39 25.77 9.46
CA ASN A 20 7.38 26.85 9.52
C ASN A 20 8.78 26.43 10.04
N ARG A 21 9.18 25.18 9.75
CA ARG A 21 10.48 24.61 10.11
C ARG A 21 11.23 24.16 8.85
N ARG A 22 12.57 24.16 8.90
CA ARG A 22 13.38 23.58 7.82
C ARG A 22 13.30 22.05 7.88
N GLY A 23 12.82 21.46 6.79
CA GLY A 23 12.73 20.00 6.64
C GLY A 23 14.07 19.35 6.34
N PRO A 24 14.17 18.02 6.49
CA PRO A 24 15.33 17.26 6.05
C PRO A 24 15.51 17.37 4.53
N GLY A 25 16.71 17.09 4.01
CA GLY A 25 16.94 17.09 2.56
C GLY A 25 16.09 16.04 1.85
N VAL A 26 15.69 16.30 0.59
CA VAL A 26 14.85 15.37 -0.20
C VAL A 26 15.53 14.00 -0.38
N LEU A 27 16.86 13.98 -0.50
CA LEU A 27 17.65 12.74 -0.62
C LEU A 27 17.89 12.03 0.71
N GLN A 28 17.39 12.56 1.84
CA GLN A 28 17.62 11.98 3.17
C GLN A 28 17.08 10.56 3.26
N GLU A 29 15.93 10.29 2.65
CA GLU A 29 15.29 8.97 2.73
C GLU A 29 16.11 7.87 2.05
N TYR A 30 16.79 8.18 0.94
CA TYR A 30 17.72 7.24 0.32
C TYR A 30 18.88 6.91 1.25
N ARG A 31 19.43 7.92 1.95
CA ARG A 31 20.50 7.71 2.93
C ARG A 31 20.03 6.88 4.11
N ASP A 32 18.81 7.12 4.58
CA ASP A 32 18.21 6.38 5.69
C ASP A 32 17.99 4.91 5.31
N ILE A 33 17.51 4.61 4.11
CA ILE A 33 17.35 3.23 3.61
C ILE A 33 18.70 2.51 3.54
N ILE A 34 19.71 3.12 2.91
CA ILE A 34 21.05 2.53 2.81
C ILE A 34 21.64 2.28 4.20
N LYS A 35 21.46 3.23 5.12
CA LYS A 35 21.91 3.12 6.51
C LYS A 35 21.21 1.98 7.25
N LEU A 36 19.91 1.80 7.04
CA LEU A 36 19.13 0.74 7.70
C LEU A 36 19.47 -0.64 7.14
N LEU A 37 19.68 -0.77 5.84
CA LEU A 37 20.12 -2.03 5.21
C LEU A 37 21.51 -2.47 5.68
N GLY A 38 22.37 -1.52 6.07
CA GLY A 38 23.69 -1.83 6.66
C GLY A 38 23.65 -2.17 8.14
N ARG A 39 22.49 -2.12 8.82
CA ARG A 39 22.39 -2.46 10.25
C ARG A 39 22.12 -3.95 10.44
N GLN A 40 22.61 -4.47 11.56
CA GLN A 40 22.29 -5.83 11.98
C GLN A 40 20.79 -5.97 12.24
N SER A 41 20.20 -7.02 11.67
CA SER A 41 18.80 -7.37 11.92
C SER A 41 18.69 -8.04 13.29
N ILE A 42 18.13 -7.34 14.27
CA ILE A 42 17.87 -7.86 15.61
C ILE A 42 16.37 -8.19 15.70
N ALA A 43 16.05 -9.46 15.95
CA ALA A 43 14.68 -9.92 16.17
C ALA A 43 14.47 -10.23 17.67
N PRO A 44 13.24 -10.06 18.21
CA PRO A 44 12.93 -10.47 19.58
C PRO A 44 13.28 -11.94 19.83
N ALA A 45 13.74 -12.27 21.04
CA ALA A 45 14.12 -13.64 21.39
C ALA A 45 12.97 -14.64 21.21
N ASP A 46 11.74 -14.21 21.51
CA ASP A 46 10.52 -15.02 21.40
C ASP A 46 9.84 -14.93 20.03
N SER A 47 10.45 -14.28 19.03
CA SER A 47 9.85 -14.15 17.70
C SER A 47 9.98 -15.40 16.84
N GLY A 48 8.85 -15.84 16.29
CA GLY A 48 8.77 -16.99 15.40
C GLY A 48 9.24 -16.73 13.97
N TRP A 49 9.02 -17.74 13.11
CA TRP A 49 9.33 -17.66 11.68
C TRP A 49 8.41 -16.69 10.95
N VAL A 50 7.19 -16.45 11.46
CA VAL A 50 6.21 -15.56 10.84
C VAL A 50 6.71 -14.12 10.87
N PHE A 51 7.23 -13.65 12.00
CA PHE A 51 7.83 -12.32 12.12
C PHE A 51 8.95 -12.08 11.12
N ARG A 52 9.77 -13.12 10.84
CA ARG A 52 10.88 -13.03 9.88
C ARG A 52 10.40 -13.07 8.43
N LEU A 53 9.31 -13.77 8.15
CA LEU A 53 8.76 -13.92 6.81
C LEU A 53 7.94 -12.69 6.38
N THR A 54 7.23 -12.06 7.32
CA THR A 54 6.31 -10.94 7.03
C THR A 54 6.92 -9.79 6.23
N PRO A 55 8.15 -9.31 6.48
CA PRO A 55 8.78 -8.28 5.65
C PRO A 55 8.91 -8.68 4.17
N PHE A 56 9.24 -9.94 3.90
CA PHE A 56 9.37 -10.45 2.52
C PHE A 56 8.02 -10.59 1.84
N VAL A 57 7.02 -11.11 2.56
CA VAL A 57 5.63 -11.20 2.06
C VAL A 57 5.08 -9.82 1.76
N MET A 58 5.29 -8.86 2.67
CA MET A 58 4.81 -7.49 2.50
C MET A 58 5.43 -6.84 1.25
N VAL A 59 6.75 -6.96 1.06
CA VAL A 59 7.42 -6.45 -0.14
C VAL A 59 6.90 -7.14 -1.40
N GLY A 60 6.77 -8.48 -1.40
CA GLY A 60 6.27 -9.22 -2.56
C GLY A 60 4.84 -8.84 -2.94
N VAL A 61 3.94 -8.76 -1.97
CA VAL A 61 2.54 -8.37 -2.17
C VAL A 61 2.46 -6.93 -2.67
N MET A 62 3.17 -5.99 -2.04
CA MET A 62 3.14 -4.59 -2.46
C MET A 62 3.74 -4.38 -3.85
N LEU A 63 4.79 -5.12 -4.22
CA LEU A 63 5.33 -5.11 -5.58
C LEU A 63 4.35 -5.69 -6.60
N THR A 64 3.63 -6.75 -6.23
CA THR A 64 2.58 -7.34 -7.07
C THR A 64 1.46 -6.34 -7.31
N ILE A 65 0.98 -5.68 -6.25
CA ILE A 65 -0.03 -4.62 -6.37
C ILE A 65 0.48 -3.46 -7.24
N ALA A 66 1.72 -3.01 -7.01
CA ALA A 66 2.31 -1.90 -7.76
C ALA A 66 2.49 -2.20 -9.26
N THR A 67 2.67 -3.47 -9.63
CA THR A 67 2.78 -3.91 -11.03
C THR A 67 1.43 -4.27 -11.66
N ALA A 68 0.43 -4.63 -10.85
CA ALA A 68 -0.93 -4.89 -11.31
C ALA A 68 -1.72 -3.59 -11.57
N LEU A 69 -1.43 -2.52 -10.82
CA LEU A 69 -2.10 -1.23 -10.97
C LEU A 69 -1.47 -0.36 -12.08
N PRO A 70 -2.28 0.21 -13.00
CA PRO A 70 -1.83 1.20 -13.98
C PRO A 70 -1.64 2.58 -13.30
N VAL A 71 -0.57 2.75 -12.52
CA VAL A 71 -0.30 3.99 -11.76
C VAL A 71 0.44 5.05 -12.60
N VAL A 72 1.29 4.60 -13.52
CA VAL A 72 2.19 5.49 -14.31
C VAL A 72 1.92 5.39 -15.81
N THR A 73 1.37 4.28 -16.28
CA THR A 73 1.06 3.99 -17.69
C THR A 73 -0.40 3.56 -17.82
N VAL A 74 -1.05 3.93 -18.93
CA VAL A 74 -2.44 3.53 -19.24
C VAL A 74 -2.57 2.00 -19.34
N GLY A 75 -1.48 1.30 -19.66
CA GLY A 75 -1.38 -0.16 -19.58
C GLY A 75 -0.74 -0.64 -18.28
N SER A 76 -1.40 -1.57 -17.59
CA SER A 76 -0.79 -2.34 -16.50
C SER A 76 0.26 -3.33 -17.05
N PRO A 77 1.46 -3.43 -16.45
CA PRO A 77 2.46 -4.46 -16.78
C PRO A 77 1.92 -5.90 -16.68
N LEU A 78 0.95 -6.16 -15.79
CA LEU A 78 0.32 -7.46 -15.59
C LEU A 78 -1.21 -7.32 -15.60
N PRO A 79 -1.85 -7.16 -16.78
CA PRO A 79 -3.28 -6.92 -16.90
C PRO A 79 -4.14 -8.02 -16.26
N GLN A 80 -3.67 -9.28 -16.33
CA GLN A 80 -4.39 -10.44 -15.80
C GLN A 80 -4.47 -10.45 -14.26
N LEU A 81 -3.55 -9.76 -13.57
CA LEU A 81 -3.55 -9.64 -12.11
C LEU A 81 -4.18 -8.33 -11.61
N GLY A 82 -4.47 -7.40 -12.53
CA GLY A 82 -5.11 -6.12 -12.25
C GLY A 82 -6.63 -6.22 -12.22
N ASP A 83 -7.19 -7.30 -11.66
CA ASP A 83 -8.63 -7.40 -11.38
C ASP A 83 -8.94 -6.91 -9.95
N LEU A 84 -10.14 -6.34 -9.78
CA LEU A 84 -10.61 -5.80 -8.51
C LEU A 84 -10.50 -6.83 -7.39
N ILE A 85 -11.01 -8.04 -7.63
CA ILE A 85 -11.05 -9.10 -6.62
C ILE A 85 -9.63 -9.45 -6.19
N THR A 86 -8.71 -9.63 -7.14
CA THR A 86 -7.31 -9.95 -6.88
C THR A 86 -6.63 -8.88 -6.00
N LEU A 87 -6.86 -7.60 -6.27
CA LEU A 87 -6.28 -6.52 -5.46
C LEU A 87 -6.79 -6.54 -4.02
N ILE A 88 -8.09 -6.73 -3.82
CA ILE A 88 -8.68 -6.79 -2.49
C ILE A 88 -8.07 -7.94 -1.69
N TYR A 89 -7.95 -9.13 -2.30
CA TYR A 89 -7.32 -10.28 -1.64
C TYR A 89 -5.82 -10.06 -1.37
N LEU A 90 -5.09 -9.39 -2.25
CA LEU A 90 -3.69 -9.04 -2.00
C LEU A 90 -3.56 -8.10 -0.78
N PHE A 91 -4.40 -7.07 -0.67
CA PHE A 91 -4.43 -6.21 0.51
C PHE A 91 -4.82 -6.98 1.78
N ALA A 92 -5.77 -7.90 1.70
CA ALA A 92 -6.17 -8.75 2.81
C ALA A 92 -5.02 -9.65 3.30
N ILE A 93 -4.26 -10.26 2.39
CA ILE A 93 -3.07 -11.06 2.71
C ILE A 93 -2.02 -10.20 3.43
N ALA A 94 -1.72 -9.00 2.91
CA ALA A 94 -0.78 -8.09 3.54
C ALA A 94 -1.18 -7.76 4.99
N ARG A 95 -2.47 -7.45 5.22
CA ARG A 95 -3.00 -7.16 6.57
C ARG A 95 -2.97 -8.38 7.49
N PHE A 96 -3.29 -9.55 6.97
CA PHE A 96 -3.26 -10.79 7.74
C PHE A 96 -1.85 -11.08 8.27
N PHE A 97 -0.83 -11.04 7.41
CA PHE A 97 0.56 -11.25 7.82
C PHE A 97 1.08 -10.15 8.75
N PHE A 98 0.64 -8.90 8.55
CA PHE A 98 0.96 -7.80 9.46
C PHE A 98 0.38 -8.04 10.87
N SER A 99 -0.88 -8.45 10.94
CA SER A 99 -1.56 -8.71 12.21
C SER A 99 -0.90 -9.85 12.99
N ILE A 100 -0.64 -10.97 12.33
CA ILE A 100 0.01 -12.12 12.98
C ILE A 100 1.45 -11.81 13.36
N ALA A 101 2.22 -11.08 12.54
CA ALA A 101 3.57 -10.67 12.91
C ALA A 101 3.60 -9.83 14.19
N GLY A 102 2.60 -8.97 14.41
CA GLY A 102 2.49 -8.22 15.66
C GLY A 102 2.26 -9.14 16.88
N LEU A 103 1.46 -10.18 16.72
CA LEU A 103 1.20 -11.18 17.77
C LEU A 103 2.41 -12.09 18.03
N ASP A 104 3.18 -12.44 16.98
CA ASP A 104 4.33 -13.36 17.01
C ASP A 104 5.56 -12.79 17.75
N THR A 105 5.61 -11.48 18.01
CA THR A 105 6.76 -10.86 18.69
C THR A 105 6.80 -11.06 20.21
N GLY A 106 5.75 -11.60 20.82
CA GLY A 106 5.66 -11.82 22.27
C GLY A 106 5.54 -10.54 23.11
N SER A 107 5.42 -9.37 22.49
CA SER A 107 5.29 -8.09 23.20
C SER A 107 3.82 -7.63 23.28
N PRO A 108 3.33 -7.18 24.44
CA PRO A 108 1.98 -6.62 24.55
C PRO A 108 1.77 -5.38 23.67
N PHE A 109 2.82 -4.58 23.48
CA PHE A 109 2.73 -3.32 22.73
C PHE A 109 2.54 -3.53 21.23
N THR A 110 3.23 -4.51 20.66
CA THR A 110 3.09 -4.88 19.24
C THR A 110 1.75 -5.55 18.98
N ALA A 111 1.25 -6.37 19.91
CA ALA A 111 -0.09 -6.95 19.84
C ALA A 111 -1.20 -5.88 19.86
N ILE A 112 -1.09 -4.86 20.73
CA ILE A 112 -2.02 -3.73 20.74
C ILE A 112 -1.96 -2.94 19.42
N GLY A 113 -0.75 -2.70 18.87
CA GLY A 113 -0.57 -2.05 17.58
C GLY A 113 -1.23 -2.81 16.43
N ALA A 114 -1.00 -4.13 16.35
CA ALA A 114 -1.61 -4.99 15.36
C ALA A 114 -3.14 -5.03 15.45
N SER A 115 -3.69 -5.06 16.66
CA SER A 115 -5.14 -5.01 16.89
C SER A 115 -5.78 -3.72 16.35
N ARG A 116 -5.11 -2.56 16.54
CA ARG A 116 -5.59 -1.27 16.00
C ARG A 116 -5.61 -1.27 14.48
N GLU A 117 -4.54 -1.73 13.84
CA GLU A 117 -4.46 -1.81 12.38
C GLU A 117 -5.46 -2.82 11.81
N ALA A 118 -5.69 -3.95 12.49
CA ALA A 118 -6.72 -4.92 12.12
C ALA A 118 -8.12 -4.30 12.20
N MET A 119 -8.44 -3.57 13.28
CA MET A 119 -9.71 -2.87 13.43
C MET A 119 -9.93 -1.84 12.32
N LEU A 120 -8.90 -1.04 11.98
CA LEU A 120 -8.97 -0.11 10.86
C LEU A 120 -9.16 -0.83 9.52
N GLY A 121 -8.48 -1.96 9.32
CA GLY A 121 -8.64 -2.82 8.15
C GLY A 121 -10.09 -3.26 7.95
N VAL A 122 -10.71 -3.80 9.00
CA VAL A 122 -12.11 -4.25 8.99
C VAL A 122 -13.08 -3.12 8.63
N LEU A 123 -12.80 -1.89 9.06
CA LEU A 123 -13.63 -0.72 8.71
C LEU A 123 -13.43 -0.26 7.26
N VAL A 124 -12.19 -0.31 6.77
CA VAL A 124 -11.81 0.21 5.45
C VAL A 124 -12.17 -0.76 4.32
N GLU A 125 -12.11 -2.07 4.56
CA GLU A 125 -12.43 -3.10 3.56
C GLU A 125 -13.80 -2.98 2.89
N PRO A 126 -14.91 -2.88 3.63
CA PRO A 126 -16.23 -2.75 2.99
C PRO A 126 -16.35 -1.46 2.18
N ILE A 127 -15.72 -0.38 2.62
CA ILE A 127 -15.73 0.90 1.90
C ILE A 127 -14.96 0.79 0.59
N LEU A 128 -13.78 0.15 0.61
CA LEU A 128 -13.00 -0.11 -0.61
C LEU A 128 -13.75 -1.02 -1.58
N LEU A 129 -14.34 -2.10 -1.07
CA LEU A 129 -15.17 -3.04 -1.83
C LEU A 129 -16.33 -2.33 -2.53
N LEU A 130 -17.12 -1.55 -1.77
CA LEU A 130 -18.28 -0.84 -2.30
C LEU A 130 -17.88 0.24 -3.31
N GLY A 131 -16.85 1.03 -3.00
CA GLY A 131 -16.38 2.10 -3.90
C GLY A 131 -15.90 1.55 -5.24
N LEU A 132 -15.11 0.48 -5.20
CA LEU A 132 -14.62 -0.17 -6.41
C LEU A 132 -15.70 -0.97 -7.13
N TRP A 133 -16.67 -1.55 -6.41
CA TRP A 133 -17.83 -2.20 -7.00
C TRP A 133 -18.66 -1.22 -7.84
N VAL A 134 -18.92 -0.01 -7.32
CA VAL A 134 -19.61 1.04 -8.09
C VAL A 134 -18.82 1.41 -9.34
N ALA A 135 -17.49 1.57 -9.22
CA ALA A 135 -16.64 1.86 -10.38
C ALA A 135 -16.67 0.72 -11.42
N ALA A 136 -16.69 -0.54 -10.98
CA ALA A 136 -16.80 -1.70 -11.85
C ALA A 136 -18.15 -1.76 -12.58
N GLN A 137 -19.26 -1.39 -11.92
CA GLN A 137 -20.58 -1.29 -12.56
C GLN A 137 -20.60 -0.21 -13.64
N VAL A 138 -19.97 0.94 -13.38
CA VAL A 138 -19.88 2.04 -14.36
C VAL A 138 -19.04 1.63 -15.59
N ALA A 139 -17.96 0.88 -15.37
CA ALA A 139 -17.08 0.40 -16.44
C ALA A 139 -17.58 -0.88 -17.13
N GLY A 140 -18.56 -1.58 -16.56
CA GLY A 140 -19.00 -2.91 -17.02
C GLY A 140 -17.92 -3.99 -16.92
N SER A 141 -16.87 -3.77 -16.13
CA SER A 141 -15.70 -4.64 -16.01
C SER A 141 -15.07 -4.53 -14.63
N THR A 142 -14.56 -5.63 -14.10
CA THR A 142 -13.83 -5.66 -12.82
C THR A 142 -12.34 -5.39 -12.99
N HIS A 143 -11.83 -5.38 -14.24
CA HIS A 143 -10.45 -5.06 -14.55
C HIS A 143 -10.15 -3.59 -14.30
N ILE A 144 -9.13 -3.30 -13.48
CA ILE A 144 -8.74 -1.93 -13.12
C ILE A 144 -8.35 -1.12 -14.36
N SER A 145 -7.70 -1.73 -15.34
CA SER A 145 -7.29 -1.02 -16.57
C SER A 145 -8.51 -0.51 -17.36
N ASN A 146 -9.58 -1.31 -17.45
CA ASN A 146 -10.81 -0.91 -18.13
C ASN A 146 -11.58 0.17 -17.34
N ILE A 147 -11.58 0.05 -16.01
CA ILE A 147 -12.14 1.07 -15.11
C ILE A 147 -11.40 2.40 -15.29
N ALA A 148 -10.06 2.37 -15.30
CA ALA A 148 -9.22 3.56 -15.48
C ALA A 148 -9.45 4.21 -16.86
N ASP A 149 -9.51 3.42 -17.92
CA ASP A 149 -9.78 3.91 -19.29
C ASP A 149 -11.18 4.54 -19.42
N THR A 150 -12.19 3.90 -18.82
CA THR A 150 -13.57 4.41 -18.82
C THR A 150 -13.68 5.74 -18.07
N ILE A 151 -12.99 5.86 -16.93
CA ILE A 151 -12.96 7.11 -16.15
C ILE A 151 -12.20 8.20 -16.91
N TYR A 152 -11.09 7.86 -17.56
CA TYR A 152 -10.29 8.83 -18.31
C TYR A 152 -11.06 9.43 -19.49
N HIS A 153 -11.85 8.62 -20.19
CA HIS A 153 -12.67 9.03 -21.32
C HIS A 153 -14.11 9.43 -20.92
N TRP A 154 -14.39 9.61 -19.62
CA TRP A 154 -15.74 9.86 -19.14
C TRP A 154 -16.30 11.17 -19.71
N PRO A 155 -17.42 11.15 -20.46
CA PRO A 155 -18.01 12.36 -21.01
C PRO A 155 -18.64 13.20 -19.88
N VAL A 156 -18.16 14.44 -19.70
CA VAL A 156 -18.69 15.42 -18.73
C VAL A 156 -20.20 15.67 -18.90
N ALA A 157 -20.75 15.42 -20.10
CA ALA A 157 -22.18 15.51 -20.36
C ALA A 157 -23.04 14.49 -19.59
N ARG A 158 -22.47 13.38 -19.09
CA ARG A 158 -23.18 12.34 -18.31
C ARG A 158 -23.19 12.58 -16.80
N SER A 159 -22.40 13.53 -16.28
CA SER A 159 -22.34 13.78 -14.83
C SER A 159 -23.43 14.70 -14.28
N ILE A 160 -24.24 15.32 -15.14
CA ILE A 160 -25.25 16.34 -14.76
C ILE A 160 -26.69 15.88 -15.06
N ARG A 161 -26.95 14.57 -15.09
CA ARG A 161 -28.30 14.03 -15.23
C ARG A 161 -28.49 12.87 -14.26
#